data_AF-A0A2H6K0C9-F1
#
_entry.id   AF-A0A2H6K0C9-F1
#
_cell.length_a   1.000
_cell.length_b   1.000
_cell.length_c   1.000
_cell.angle_alpha   90.00
_cell.angle_beta   90.00
_cell.angle_gamma   90.00
#
_symmetry.space_group_name_H-M   'P 1'
#
loop_
_entity.id
_entity.type
_entity.pdbx_description
1 polymer ?
#
loop_
_entity_poly.entity_id
_entity_poly.type
_entity_poly.pdbx_seq_one_letter_code
_entity_poly.pdbx_strand_id
1 'polypeptide(L)'
;MKQRAHAWVALRALKLVNDSGRAPKLVELLSYYLSDAWNGAWLPDTLIRDMSYGHIFKMTSDPQQLGGSIEERRKVTYSQLKSSMTGKRLCLEYAKKSEELKKPVWVHEKVSGHLPDRVIALNHAIIDMLKMGDYPLAFYAKKTTPKAYLTKDLASKKIKDLSLSPNFSARQIAITYFMASHYIADAHMPLHCDLRDYGSKKQKIKRTIPKTLHPSIEEKWEDSFPDKKTLAIHDYTTDTLNDIVTKLPTGTLIEIDTKQEYRLNNRITKPKKNEWQEMVNTCRTSHAFSKEWIKTPHKDAQALIQADGKDQFQKATNHIFHDAVESVARIWRKAWTIYEK
;
A
#
# COMPACT_ATOMS: atom_id res chain seq x y z
N MET A 1 5.60 -3.06 -7.05
CA MET A 1 5.58 -4.53 -6.80
C MET A 1 4.95 -5.20 -8.02
N LYS A 2 4.93 -6.54 -8.13
CA LYS A 2 4.20 -7.23 -9.21
C LYS A 2 2.78 -7.63 -8.82
N GLN A 3 2.00 -8.12 -9.79
CA GLN A 3 0.54 -8.29 -9.66
C GLN A 3 0.12 -9.22 -8.52
N ARG A 4 0.75 -10.39 -8.34
CA ARG A 4 0.37 -11.32 -7.25
C ARG A 4 0.63 -10.68 -5.90
N ALA A 5 1.76 -10.00 -5.75
CA ALA A 5 2.10 -9.27 -4.53
C ALA A 5 1.06 -8.19 -4.19
N HIS A 6 0.65 -7.36 -5.15
CA HIS A 6 -0.39 -6.35 -4.93
C HIS A 6 -1.75 -6.96 -4.57
N ALA A 7 -2.18 -7.99 -5.29
CA ALA A 7 -3.44 -8.69 -5.00
C ALA A 7 -3.42 -9.32 -3.59
N TRP A 8 -2.33 -9.97 -3.21
CA TRP A 8 -2.19 -10.57 -1.89
C TRP A 8 -2.19 -9.51 -0.78
N VAL A 9 -1.50 -8.37 -0.95
CA VAL A 9 -1.52 -7.26 0.02
C VAL A 9 -2.94 -6.74 0.22
N ALA A 10 -3.70 -6.54 -0.87
CA ALA A 10 -5.09 -6.09 -0.79
C ALA A 10 -5.98 -7.07 -0.01
N LEU A 11 -5.89 -8.36 -0.33
CA LEU A 11 -6.66 -9.42 0.33
C LEU A 11 -6.26 -9.59 1.81
N ARG A 12 -4.96 -9.56 2.12
CA ARG A 12 -4.48 -9.69 3.49
C ARG A 12 -4.85 -8.47 4.33
N ALA A 13 -4.87 -7.27 3.74
CA ALA A 13 -5.38 -6.06 4.38
C ALA A 13 -6.88 -6.14 4.67
N LEU A 14 -7.69 -6.66 3.73
CA LEU A 14 -9.10 -6.94 3.97
C LEU A 14 -9.29 -7.94 5.11
N LYS A 15 -8.48 -9.02 5.16
CA LYS A 15 -8.50 -9.96 6.28
C LYS A 15 -8.18 -9.25 7.60
N LEU A 16 -7.17 -8.38 7.63
CA LEU A 16 -6.84 -7.62 8.84
C LEU A 16 -8.01 -6.73 9.29
N VAL A 17 -8.71 -6.10 8.35
CA VAL A 17 -9.94 -5.33 8.64
C VAL A 17 -11.04 -6.24 9.21
N ASN A 18 -11.23 -7.44 8.65
CA ASN A 18 -12.17 -8.43 9.15
C ASN A 18 -11.82 -8.88 10.58
N ASP A 19 -10.57 -9.29 10.80
CA ASP A 19 -10.06 -9.76 12.09
C ASP A 19 -10.14 -8.68 13.18
N SER A 20 -10.21 -7.40 12.81
CA SER A 20 -10.39 -6.28 13.75
C SER A 20 -11.81 -6.19 14.33
N GLY A 21 -12.82 -6.72 13.63
CA GLY A 21 -14.23 -6.59 13.97
C GLY A 21 -14.78 -5.17 13.95
N ARG A 22 -14.02 -4.16 13.49
CA ARG A 22 -14.40 -2.74 13.60
C ARG A 22 -15.24 -2.24 12.44
N ALA A 23 -15.18 -2.88 11.27
CA ALA A 23 -15.77 -2.38 10.02
C ALA A 23 -16.58 -3.45 9.26
N PRO A 24 -17.55 -4.14 9.91
CA PRO A 24 -18.22 -5.30 9.30
C PRO A 24 -18.87 -4.98 7.95
N LYS A 25 -19.42 -3.78 7.78
CA LYS A 25 -20.04 -3.35 6.51
C LYS A 25 -19.03 -3.03 5.40
N LEU A 26 -17.82 -2.54 5.74
CA LEU A 26 -16.72 -2.44 4.77
C LEU A 26 -16.28 -3.83 4.33
N VAL A 27 -16.18 -4.76 5.28
CA VAL A 27 -15.81 -6.16 5.00
C VAL A 27 -16.87 -6.80 4.11
N GLU A 28 -18.16 -6.62 4.39
CA GLU A 28 -19.26 -7.09 3.55
C GLU A 28 -19.15 -6.53 2.12
N LEU A 29 -18.94 -5.22 1.97
CA LEU A 29 -18.74 -4.54 0.69
C LEU A 29 -17.59 -5.15 -0.13
N LEU A 30 -16.39 -5.22 0.46
CA LEU A 30 -15.21 -5.68 -0.26
C LEU A 30 -15.22 -7.20 -0.46
N SER A 31 -15.81 -7.96 0.46
CA SER A 31 -15.91 -9.42 0.36
C SER A 31 -16.81 -9.85 -0.80
N TYR A 32 -17.87 -9.08 -1.08
CA TYR A 32 -18.75 -9.36 -2.22
C TYR A 32 -18.04 -9.20 -3.57
N TYR A 33 -16.96 -8.40 -3.64
CA TYR A 33 -16.20 -8.14 -4.85
C TYR A 33 -14.76 -8.71 -4.79
N LEU A 34 -14.53 -9.78 -4.02
CA LEU A 34 -13.20 -10.37 -3.89
C LEU A 34 -12.58 -10.81 -5.23
N SER A 35 -13.40 -11.27 -6.16
CA SER A 35 -12.99 -11.62 -7.53
C SER A 35 -12.33 -10.46 -8.27
N ASP A 36 -12.67 -9.22 -7.90
CA ASP A 36 -12.11 -8.02 -8.51
C ASP A 36 -10.78 -7.60 -7.89
N ALA A 37 -10.35 -8.16 -6.75
CA ALA A 37 -9.11 -7.77 -6.08
C ALA A 37 -7.87 -7.93 -6.98
N TRP A 38 -7.79 -9.05 -7.72
CA TRP A 38 -6.68 -9.34 -8.64
C TRP A 38 -6.51 -8.28 -9.73
N ASN A 39 -7.62 -7.89 -10.37
CA ASN A 39 -7.58 -6.90 -11.44
C ASN A 39 -7.51 -5.49 -10.86
N GLY A 40 -8.33 -5.18 -9.86
CA GLY A 40 -8.44 -3.86 -9.22
C GLY A 40 -7.14 -3.37 -8.63
N ALA A 41 -6.36 -4.25 -7.98
CA ALA A 41 -5.04 -3.91 -7.43
C ALA A 41 -3.94 -3.76 -8.50
N TRP A 42 -4.25 -3.98 -9.79
CA TRP A 42 -3.30 -3.92 -10.90
C TRP A 42 -3.78 -3.08 -12.10
N LEU A 43 -4.96 -2.46 -11.99
CA LEU A 43 -5.44 -1.47 -12.96
C LEU A 43 -4.46 -0.31 -13.17
N PRO A 44 -3.75 0.19 -12.13
CA PRO A 44 -2.73 1.23 -12.31
C PRO A 44 -1.66 0.90 -13.34
N ASP A 45 -1.12 -0.33 -13.35
CA ASP A 45 -0.08 -0.76 -14.28
C ASP A 45 -0.60 -1.11 -15.67
N THR A 46 -1.80 -1.70 -15.73
CA THR A 46 -2.30 -2.27 -16.99
C THR A 46 -3.11 -1.28 -17.82
N LEU A 47 -4.11 -0.65 -17.18
CA LEU A 47 -5.10 0.18 -17.86
C LEU A 47 -4.75 1.65 -17.77
N ILE A 48 -4.40 2.14 -16.58
CA ILE A 48 -4.01 3.55 -16.36
C ILE A 48 -2.58 3.78 -16.87
N ARG A 49 -1.72 2.76 -16.77
CA ARG A 49 -0.29 2.77 -17.13
C ARG A 49 0.50 3.86 -16.42
N ASP A 50 0.25 4.02 -15.11
CA ASP A 50 0.82 5.10 -14.29
C ASP A 50 2.26 4.85 -13.80
N MET A 51 3.09 4.28 -14.67
CA MET A 51 4.38 3.64 -14.31
C MET A 51 5.42 4.60 -13.71
N SER A 52 5.37 5.89 -14.05
CA SER A 52 6.40 6.86 -13.65
C SER A 52 5.86 8.13 -13.01
N TYR A 53 4.56 8.41 -13.13
CA TYR A 53 3.97 9.61 -12.55
C TYR A 53 3.36 9.31 -11.18
N GLY A 54 2.56 8.26 -11.03
CA GLY A 54 1.90 7.92 -9.75
C GLY A 54 2.57 6.81 -8.94
N HIS A 55 3.42 5.97 -9.53
CA HIS A 55 4.03 4.82 -8.83
C HIS A 55 5.31 5.12 -8.06
N ILE A 56 5.87 6.33 -8.18
CA ILE A 56 7.16 6.66 -7.58
C ILE A 56 7.11 7.96 -6.80
N PHE A 57 7.99 8.08 -5.80
CA PHE A 57 8.23 9.30 -5.05
C PHE A 57 9.73 9.40 -4.75
N LYS A 58 10.51 9.73 -5.77
CA LYS A 58 11.97 9.59 -5.77
C LYS A 58 12.63 10.66 -4.91
N MET A 59 13.31 10.22 -3.87
CA MET A 59 13.97 11.05 -2.87
C MET A 59 15.49 10.85 -2.89
N THR A 60 16.21 11.87 -2.43
CA THR A 60 17.65 11.78 -2.18
C THR A 60 18.07 12.73 -1.04
N SER A 61 19.11 12.34 -0.31
CA SER A 61 19.85 13.24 0.58
C SER A 61 21.08 13.88 -0.09
N ASP A 62 21.34 13.56 -1.37
CA ASP A 62 22.49 14.08 -2.10
C ASP A 62 22.14 15.43 -2.76
N PRO A 63 22.71 16.55 -2.27
CA PRO A 63 22.44 17.88 -2.82
C PRO A 63 22.84 17.99 -4.30
N GLN A 64 23.90 17.29 -4.73
CA GLN A 64 24.37 17.36 -6.12
C GLN A 64 23.34 16.78 -7.09
N GLN A 65 22.63 15.73 -6.67
CA GLN A 65 21.55 15.13 -7.45
C GLN A 65 20.32 16.05 -7.59
N LEU A 66 20.20 17.07 -6.73
CA LEU A 66 19.11 18.06 -6.78
C LEU A 66 19.54 19.39 -7.39
N GLY A 67 20.80 19.52 -7.81
CA GLY A 67 21.33 20.75 -8.41
C GLY A 67 21.51 21.90 -7.41
N GLY A 68 21.61 21.63 -6.11
CA GLY A 68 21.71 22.66 -5.08
C GLY A 68 21.67 22.12 -3.67
N SER A 69 21.64 23.00 -2.66
CA SER A 69 21.56 22.60 -1.24
C SER A 69 20.18 22.02 -0.89
N ILE A 70 20.16 21.14 0.10
CA ILE A 70 18.91 20.65 0.71
C ILE A 70 18.73 21.39 2.02
N GLU A 71 17.60 22.08 2.16
CA GLU A 71 17.29 22.85 3.37
C GLU A 71 17.19 21.94 4.61
N GLU A 72 17.82 22.33 5.72
CA GLU A 72 17.83 21.52 6.96
C GLU A 72 16.43 21.28 7.52
N ARG A 73 15.46 22.20 7.29
CA ARG A 73 14.05 22.03 7.69
C ARG A 73 13.39 20.77 7.09
N ARG A 74 13.96 20.19 6.04
CA ARG A 74 13.46 18.98 5.36
C ARG A 74 13.88 17.70 6.08
N LYS A 75 14.79 17.79 7.05
CA LYS A 75 15.19 16.69 7.92
C LYS A 75 14.03 16.26 8.80
N VAL A 76 13.75 14.96 8.78
CA VAL A 76 12.77 14.34 9.66
C VAL A 76 13.43 13.11 10.28
N THR A 77 13.66 13.18 11.57
CA THR A 77 14.36 12.16 12.36
C THR A 77 13.50 10.91 12.59
N TYR A 78 14.14 9.81 12.99
CA TYR A 78 13.45 8.61 13.45
C TYR A 78 12.37 8.92 14.50
N SER A 79 12.68 9.75 15.51
CA SER A 79 11.74 10.09 16.58
C SER A 79 10.51 10.86 16.06
N GLN A 80 10.69 11.73 15.07
CA GLN A 80 9.59 12.45 14.42
C GLN A 80 8.74 11.53 13.52
N LEU A 81 9.36 10.63 12.75
CA LEU A 81 8.63 9.61 11.98
C LEU A 81 7.84 8.69 12.92
N LYS A 82 8.47 8.18 13.97
CA LYS A 82 7.85 7.28 14.94
C LYS A 82 6.69 7.92 15.69
N SER A 83 6.79 9.20 16.04
CA SER A 83 5.70 9.91 16.72
C SER A 83 4.54 10.25 15.78
N SER A 84 4.82 10.49 14.50
CA SER A 84 3.81 10.88 13.50
C SER A 84 3.09 9.69 12.85
N MET A 85 3.76 8.55 12.68
CA MET A 85 3.18 7.33 12.15
C MET A 85 2.46 6.53 13.24
N THR A 86 1.59 5.62 12.81
CA THR A 86 0.79 4.77 13.70
C THR A 86 1.06 3.30 13.42
N GLY A 87 0.99 2.46 14.45
CA GLY A 87 1.16 1.02 14.31
C GLY A 87 2.62 0.57 14.47
N LYS A 88 2.84 -0.72 14.25
CA LYS A 88 4.17 -1.31 14.24
C LYS A 88 4.77 -1.04 12.86
N ARG A 89 5.84 -0.25 12.78
CA ARG A 89 6.49 0.14 11.52
C ARG A 89 7.85 -0.54 11.41
N LEU A 90 7.85 -1.78 10.89
CA LEU A 90 9.03 -2.63 10.83
C LEU A 90 10.11 -2.05 9.91
N CYS A 91 9.74 -1.38 8.82
CA CYS A 91 10.71 -0.71 7.95
C CYS A 91 11.40 0.45 8.68
N LEU A 92 10.66 1.21 9.49
CA LEU A 92 11.23 2.30 10.29
C LEU A 92 12.15 1.78 11.39
N GLU A 93 11.78 0.69 12.06
CA GLU A 93 12.63 0.06 13.08
C GLU A 93 13.90 -0.54 12.46
N TYR A 94 13.83 -1.11 11.25
CA TYR A 94 15.00 -1.57 10.50
C TYR A 94 15.95 -0.41 10.18
N ALA A 95 15.41 0.71 9.69
CA ALA A 95 16.18 1.89 9.33
C ALA A 95 16.58 2.77 10.53
N LYS A 96 16.27 2.39 11.78
CA LYS A 96 16.44 3.24 12.98
C LYS A 96 17.86 3.79 13.16
N LYS A 97 18.87 3.00 12.80
CA LYS A 97 20.30 3.37 12.89
C LYS A 97 20.85 3.96 11.59
N SER A 98 20.04 4.07 10.55
CA SER A 98 20.49 4.59 9.25
C SER A 98 20.94 6.03 9.38
N GLU A 99 22.13 6.34 8.86
CA GLU A 99 22.63 7.71 8.73
C GLU A 99 21.72 8.58 7.86
N GLU A 100 20.92 7.96 6.99
CA GLU A 100 19.98 8.69 6.13
C GLU A 100 18.91 9.45 6.93
N LEU A 101 18.46 8.90 8.07
CA LEU A 101 17.49 9.55 8.95
C LEU A 101 18.06 10.76 9.71
N LYS A 102 19.37 11.00 9.60
CA LYS A 102 20.05 12.17 10.18
C LYS A 102 20.27 13.30 9.17
N LYS A 103 19.96 13.07 7.89
CA LYS A 103 20.18 14.02 6.80
C LYS A 103 18.86 14.68 6.38
N PRO A 104 18.93 15.90 5.83
CA PRO A 104 17.80 16.44 5.08
C PRO A 104 17.61 15.64 3.79
N VAL A 105 16.36 15.32 3.46
CA VAL A 105 15.99 14.54 2.26
C VAL A 105 14.93 15.31 1.49
N TRP A 106 15.04 15.33 0.16
CA TRP A 106 14.04 15.94 -0.69
C TRP A 106 13.73 15.12 -1.94
N VAL A 107 12.58 15.40 -2.54
CA VAL A 107 12.17 14.84 -3.82
C VAL A 107 12.84 15.56 -4.97
N HIS A 108 13.13 14.85 -6.05
CA HIS A 108 13.61 15.50 -7.27
C HIS A 108 12.42 15.99 -8.11
N GLU A 109 12.20 17.29 -8.20
CA GLU A 109 10.98 17.91 -8.76
C GLU A 109 10.61 17.45 -10.17
N LYS A 110 11.60 17.19 -11.04
CA LYS A 110 11.36 16.82 -12.44
C LYS A 110 11.22 15.32 -12.71
N VAL A 111 11.47 14.46 -11.71
CA VAL A 111 11.46 12.99 -11.89
C VAL A 111 10.77 12.24 -10.78
N SER A 112 10.62 12.85 -9.60
CA SER A 112 9.75 12.31 -8.58
C SER A 112 8.33 12.35 -9.11
N GLY A 113 7.63 11.24 -8.92
CA GLY A 113 6.21 11.17 -9.13
C GLY A 113 5.44 11.74 -7.94
N HIS A 114 4.16 11.45 -7.96
CA HIS A 114 3.07 12.00 -7.15
C HIS A 114 2.37 10.88 -6.38
N LEU A 115 3.10 9.85 -5.95
CA LEU A 115 2.53 8.69 -5.26
C LEU A 115 1.67 9.09 -4.04
N PRO A 116 2.13 9.95 -3.11
CA PRO A 116 1.27 10.42 -2.01
C PRO A 116 -0.01 11.13 -2.50
N ASP A 117 0.06 11.87 -3.61
CA ASP A 117 -1.08 12.58 -4.20
C ASP A 117 -2.12 11.60 -4.76
N ARG A 118 -1.67 10.50 -5.39
CA ARG A 118 -2.57 9.42 -5.85
C ARG A 118 -3.34 8.79 -4.69
N VAL A 119 -2.66 8.49 -3.59
CA VAL A 119 -3.31 7.87 -2.43
C VAL A 119 -4.37 8.79 -1.81
N ILE A 120 -4.06 10.07 -1.59
CA ILE A 120 -5.06 11.00 -1.05
C ILE A 120 -6.22 11.24 -2.02
N ALA A 121 -5.94 11.37 -3.32
CA ALA A 121 -6.97 11.57 -4.33
C ALA A 121 -7.94 10.38 -4.40
N LEU A 122 -7.42 9.15 -4.43
CA LEU A 122 -8.26 7.95 -4.43
C LEU A 122 -9.04 7.78 -3.13
N ASN A 123 -8.42 8.10 -2.00
CA ASN A 123 -9.09 8.02 -0.70
C ASN A 123 -10.23 9.04 -0.57
N HIS A 124 -10.05 10.26 -1.08
CA HIS A 124 -11.12 11.26 -1.18
C HIS A 124 -12.21 10.80 -2.15
N ALA A 125 -11.84 10.30 -3.33
CA ALA A 125 -12.79 9.77 -4.29
C ALA A 125 -13.64 8.64 -3.69
N ILE A 126 -13.05 7.71 -2.94
CA ILE A 126 -13.78 6.67 -2.20
C ILE A 126 -14.82 7.27 -1.26
N ILE A 127 -14.42 8.27 -0.45
CA ILE A 127 -15.32 8.94 0.50
C ILE A 127 -16.47 9.61 -0.25
N ASP A 128 -16.17 10.28 -1.36
CA ASP A 128 -17.17 11.00 -2.16
C ASP A 128 -18.11 10.03 -2.85
N MET A 129 -17.61 8.95 -3.46
CA MET A 129 -18.45 7.90 -4.05
C MET A 129 -19.36 7.23 -3.02
N LEU A 130 -18.86 6.98 -1.80
CA LEU A 130 -19.68 6.45 -0.70
C LEU A 130 -20.78 7.43 -0.27
N LYS A 131 -20.53 8.74 -0.30
CA LYS A 131 -21.50 9.78 0.09
C LYS A 131 -22.49 10.12 -1.03
N MET A 132 -22.06 10.05 -2.28
CA MET A 132 -22.84 10.40 -3.47
C MET A 132 -23.50 9.18 -4.15
N GLY A 133 -23.22 7.96 -3.68
CA GLY A 133 -23.93 6.77 -4.14
C GLY A 133 -25.44 6.93 -3.96
N ASP A 134 -26.25 6.37 -4.87
CA ASP A 134 -27.69 6.53 -4.78
C ASP A 134 -28.27 5.95 -3.51
N TYR A 135 -29.50 6.36 -3.18
CA TYR A 135 -30.33 5.70 -2.18
C TYR A 135 -30.54 4.24 -2.64
N PRO A 136 -29.83 3.23 -2.08
CA PRO A 136 -29.55 3.04 -0.64
C PRO A 136 -28.06 3.06 -0.20
N LEU A 137 -27.10 3.12 -1.12
CA LEU A 137 -25.66 3.05 -0.86
C LEU A 137 -25.14 4.22 -0.01
N ALA A 138 -25.65 5.45 -0.20
CA ALA A 138 -25.29 6.60 0.63
C ALA A 138 -25.60 6.43 2.13
N PHE A 139 -26.50 5.50 2.47
CA PHE A 139 -26.92 5.22 3.85
C PHE A 139 -26.51 3.84 4.35
N TYR A 140 -25.88 3.03 3.51
CA TYR A 140 -25.58 1.62 3.78
C TYR A 140 -24.85 1.36 5.10
N ALA A 141 -23.96 2.26 5.54
CA ALA A 141 -23.29 2.14 6.84
C ALA A 141 -23.31 3.41 7.70
N LYS A 142 -24.19 4.37 7.40
CA LYS A 142 -24.33 5.58 8.22
C LYS A 142 -25.00 5.26 9.55
N LYS A 143 -24.44 5.79 10.64
CA LYS A 143 -24.99 5.60 11.99
C LYS A 143 -26.21 6.48 12.25
N THR A 144 -26.33 7.58 11.53
CA THR A 144 -27.42 8.55 11.66
C THR A 144 -28.02 8.80 10.28
N THR A 145 -29.33 8.59 10.16
CA THR A 145 -30.09 8.89 8.95
C THR A 145 -30.91 10.16 9.21
N PRO A 146 -30.86 11.20 8.34
CA PRO A 146 -31.65 12.40 8.52
C PRO A 146 -33.16 12.06 8.56
N LYS A 147 -33.93 12.79 9.37
CA LYS A 147 -35.36 12.49 9.63
C LYS A 147 -36.20 12.38 8.36
N ALA A 148 -35.86 13.14 7.32
CA ALA A 148 -36.53 13.11 6.01
C ALA A 148 -36.48 11.74 5.31
N TYR A 149 -35.57 10.84 5.72
CA TYR A 149 -35.35 9.54 5.09
C TYR A 149 -35.69 8.34 6.01
N LEU A 150 -36.30 8.58 7.18
CA LEU A 150 -36.63 7.55 8.18
C LEU A 150 -37.80 6.63 7.80
N THR A 151 -38.43 6.83 6.64
CA THR A 151 -39.63 6.06 6.25
C THR A 151 -39.35 4.64 5.74
N LYS A 152 -38.08 4.27 5.52
CA LYS A 152 -37.66 2.90 5.16
C LYS A 152 -36.41 2.51 5.94
N ASP A 153 -36.44 1.36 6.63
CA ASP A 153 -35.27 0.77 7.28
C ASP A 153 -34.32 0.18 6.22
N LEU A 154 -33.52 1.05 5.61
CA LEU A 154 -32.56 0.68 4.59
C LEU A 154 -31.24 0.13 5.12
N ALA A 155 -30.96 0.27 6.42
CA ALA A 155 -29.75 -0.29 7.02
C ALA A 155 -29.72 -1.83 6.91
N SER A 156 -30.89 -2.43 6.64
CA SER A 156 -31.09 -3.86 6.38
C SER A 156 -30.73 -4.33 4.95
N LYS A 157 -30.50 -3.42 3.99
CA LYS A 157 -30.22 -3.81 2.59
C LYS A 157 -28.83 -4.45 2.43
N LYS A 158 -28.74 -5.47 1.56
CA LYS A 158 -27.50 -6.21 1.28
C LYS A 158 -26.73 -5.57 0.12
N ILE A 159 -25.40 -5.74 0.08
CA ILE A 159 -24.55 -5.19 -1.00
C ILE A 159 -25.02 -5.58 -2.41
N LYS A 160 -25.50 -6.80 -2.59
CA LYS A 160 -26.04 -7.28 -3.88
C LYS A 160 -27.11 -6.32 -4.43
N ASP A 161 -27.95 -5.78 -3.55
CA ASP A 161 -29.05 -4.88 -3.89
C ASP A 161 -28.59 -3.45 -4.21
N LEU A 162 -27.29 -3.14 -4.01
CA LEU A 162 -26.67 -1.82 -4.19
C LEU A 162 -25.77 -1.75 -5.44
N SER A 163 -25.71 -2.84 -6.20
CA SER A 163 -24.83 -2.96 -7.38
C SER A 163 -25.35 -2.22 -8.61
N LEU A 164 -26.60 -1.74 -8.59
CA LEU A 164 -27.31 -1.09 -9.70
C LEU A 164 -27.51 0.43 -9.49
N SER A 165 -26.74 1.04 -8.60
CA SER A 165 -26.77 2.49 -8.32
C SER A 165 -26.40 3.29 -9.59
N PRO A 166 -27.26 4.19 -10.09
CA PRO A 166 -26.97 5.01 -11.28
C PRO A 166 -25.80 6.00 -11.15
N ASN A 167 -25.40 6.39 -9.94
CA ASN A 167 -24.25 7.28 -9.69
C ASN A 167 -22.95 6.49 -9.58
N PHE A 168 -22.83 5.71 -8.49
CA PHE A 168 -21.68 4.86 -8.22
C PHE A 168 -22.17 3.52 -7.69
N SER A 169 -21.83 2.45 -8.40
CA SER A 169 -22.09 1.08 -7.96
C SER A 169 -21.16 0.69 -6.81
N ALA A 170 -21.63 -0.22 -5.95
CA ALA A 170 -20.81 -0.83 -4.90
C ALA A 170 -19.51 -1.47 -5.47
N ARG A 171 -19.56 -2.00 -6.71
CA ARG A 171 -18.41 -2.55 -7.42
C ARG A 171 -17.36 -1.48 -7.73
N GLN A 172 -17.75 -0.31 -8.24
CA GLN A 172 -16.82 0.78 -8.54
C GLN A 172 -16.11 1.27 -7.27
N ILE A 173 -16.83 1.34 -6.14
CA ILE A 173 -16.23 1.69 -4.85
C ILE A 173 -15.21 0.64 -4.42
N ALA A 174 -15.57 -0.65 -4.49
CA ALA A 174 -14.66 -1.75 -4.15
C ALA A 174 -13.41 -1.77 -5.03
N ILE A 175 -13.55 -1.62 -6.35
CA ILE A 175 -12.42 -1.51 -7.28
C ILE A 175 -11.53 -0.33 -6.92
N THR A 176 -12.10 0.81 -6.51
CA THR A 176 -11.30 1.98 -6.12
C THR A 176 -10.52 1.72 -4.82
N TYR A 177 -11.08 0.98 -3.86
CA TYR A 177 -10.34 0.50 -2.69
C TYR A 177 -9.15 -0.37 -3.10
N PHE A 178 -9.36 -1.36 -3.98
CA PHE A 178 -8.29 -2.23 -4.48
C PHE A 178 -7.22 -1.43 -5.25
N MET A 179 -7.63 -0.49 -6.09
CA MET A 179 -6.71 0.41 -6.78
C MET A 179 -5.92 1.30 -5.80
N ALA A 180 -6.53 1.79 -4.72
CA ALA A 180 -5.81 2.53 -3.70
C ALA A 180 -4.74 1.68 -2.99
N SER A 181 -5.01 0.38 -2.79
CA SER A 181 -4.02 -0.53 -2.18
C SER A 181 -2.75 -0.68 -3.01
N HIS A 182 -2.87 -0.56 -4.34
CA HIS A 182 -1.73 -0.58 -5.24
C HIS A 182 -0.72 0.52 -4.90
N TYR A 183 -1.16 1.78 -4.95
CA TYR A 183 -0.30 2.94 -4.68
C TYR A 183 0.21 2.95 -3.24
N ILE A 184 -0.61 2.51 -2.28
CA ILE A 184 -0.17 2.38 -0.89
C ILE A 184 0.94 1.34 -0.78
N ALA A 185 0.81 0.17 -1.42
CA ALA A 185 1.84 -0.88 -1.41
C ALA A 185 3.14 -0.41 -2.08
N ASP A 186 3.02 0.31 -3.19
CA ASP A 186 4.17 0.90 -3.88
C ASP A 186 4.91 1.95 -3.04
N ALA A 187 4.23 2.64 -2.13
CA ALA A 187 4.89 3.51 -1.15
C ALA A 187 5.91 2.75 -0.27
N HIS A 188 5.70 1.44 -0.10
CA HIS A 188 6.58 0.55 0.67
C HIS A 188 7.62 -0.16 -0.18
N MET A 189 7.56 -0.07 -1.52
CA MET A 189 8.62 -0.59 -2.37
C MET A 189 9.84 0.36 -2.29
N PRO A 190 10.96 -0.03 -1.64
CA PRO A 190 12.02 0.92 -1.29
C PRO A 190 12.62 1.63 -2.52
N LEU A 191 12.75 0.90 -3.62
CA LEU A 191 13.29 1.44 -4.86
C LEU A 191 12.33 2.41 -5.56
N HIS A 192 11.03 2.43 -5.25
CA HIS A 192 10.11 3.47 -5.75
C HIS A 192 10.38 4.84 -5.11
N CYS A 193 11.02 4.84 -3.94
CA CYS A 193 11.37 6.04 -3.18
C CYS A 193 12.83 6.45 -3.31
N ASP A 194 13.70 5.60 -3.85
CA ASP A 194 15.14 5.88 -3.98
C ASP A 194 15.52 6.41 -5.37
N LEU A 195 16.07 7.63 -5.43
CA LEU A 195 16.54 8.25 -6.68
C LEU A 195 17.71 7.49 -7.32
N ARG A 196 18.49 6.70 -6.56
CA ARG A 196 19.57 5.86 -7.10
C ARG A 196 19.06 4.85 -8.14
N ASP A 197 17.81 4.45 -8.01
CA ASP A 197 17.08 3.56 -8.92
C ASP A 197 16.44 4.31 -10.10
N TYR A 198 16.86 5.55 -10.40
CA TYR A 198 16.34 6.30 -11.53
C TYR A 198 17.45 6.94 -12.35
N GLY A 199 17.26 6.99 -13.67
CA GLY A 199 18.21 7.65 -14.57
C GLY A 199 17.47 8.36 -15.70
N SER A 200 17.90 9.58 -16.00
CA SER A 200 17.35 10.38 -17.09
C SER A 200 18.44 11.20 -17.74
N LYS A 201 18.69 10.95 -19.03
CA LYS A 201 19.62 11.76 -19.84
C LYS A 201 19.15 13.22 -19.91
N LYS A 202 17.84 13.44 -20.07
CA LYS A 202 17.21 14.77 -20.16
C LYS A 202 17.44 15.60 -18.90
N GLN A 203 17.32 14.97 -17.72
CA GLN A 203 17.52 15.63 -16.43
C GLN A 203 18.94 15.53 -15.88
N LYS A 204 19.89 14.97 -16.67
CA LYS A 204 21.27 14.71 -16.26
C LYS A 204 21.41 13.88 -14.97
N ILE A 205 20.42 13.03 -14.68
CA ILE A 205 20.45 12.13 -13.51
C ILE A 205 21.05 10.80 -13.95
N LYS A 206 22.18 10.44 -13.33
CA LYS A 206 22.83 9.14 -13.53
C LYS A 206 22.26 8.13 -12.53
N ARG A 207 21.67 7.05 -13.05
CA ARG A 207 21.28 5.89 -12.25
C ARG A 207 22.53 5.24 -11.64
N THR A 208 22.51 4.97 -10.35
CA THR A 208 23.64 4.34 -9.64
C THR A 208 23.35 2.90 -9.23
N ILE A 209 22.08 2.50 -9.15
CA ILE A 209 21.66 1.11 -8.99
C ILE A 209 21.43 0.47 -10.37
N PRO A 210 21.93 -0.75 -10.65
CA PRO A 210 21.67 -1.47 -11.89
C PRO A 210 20.17 -1.54 -12.22
N LYS A 211 19.83 -1.34 -13.50
CA LYS A 211 18.43 -1.36 -13.98
C LYS A 211 17.72 -2.69 -13.73
N THR A 212 18.49 -3.77 -13.61
CA THR A 212 18.03 -5.13 -13.39
C THR A 212 17.69 -5.43 -11.94
N LEU A 213 18.24 -4.67 -10.97
CA LEU A 213 18.05 -4.98 -9.55
C LEU A 213 16.58 -4.89 -9.15
N HIS A 214 15.95 -3.75 -9.41
CA HIS A 214 14.54 -3.51 -9.09
C HIS A 214 13.61 -4.63 -9.62
N PRO A 215 13.50 -4.87 -10.93
CA PRO A 215 12.57 -5.89 -11.43
C PRO A 215 12.89 -7.31 -10.94
N SER A 216 14.17 -7.62 -10.67
CA SER A 216 14.55 -8.93 -10.13
C SER A 216 14.15 -9.15 -8.67
N ILE A 217 14.12 -8.09 -7.86
CA ILE A 217 13.59 -8.16 -6.48
C ILE A 217 12.10 -8.45 -6.52
N GLU A 218 11.36 -7.72 -7.36
CA GLU A 218 9.92 -7.93 -7.50
C GLU A 218 9.59 -9.32 -8.04
N GLU A 219 10.40 -9.85 -8.97
CA GLU A 219 10.26 -11.22 -9.46
C GLU A 219 10.46 -12.25 -8.35
N LYS A 220 11.46 -12.07 -7.48
CA LYS A 220 11.64 -12.95 -6.31
C LYS A 220 10.53 -12.86 -5.29
N TRP A 221 9.89 -11.71 -5.15
CA TRP A 221 8.68 -11.60 -4.35
C TRP A 221 7.49 -12.29 -5.01
N GLU A 222 7.33 -12.18 -6.32
CA GLU A 222 6.22 -12.77 -7.07
C GLU A 222 6.17 -14.31 -6.92
N ASP A 223 7.34 -14.96 -6.80
CA ASP A 223 7.48 -16.39 -6.52
C ASP A 223 6.92 -16.79 -5.13
N SER A 224 6.81 -15.83 -4.21
CA SER A 224 6.36 -16.06 -2.83
C SER A 224 4.84 -15.97 -2.66
N PHE A 225 4.09 -15.64 -3.72
CA PHE A 225 2.65 -15.44 -3.68
C PHE A 225 1.89 -16.45 -4.55
N PRO A 226 0.63 -16.78 -4.18
CA PRO A 226 -0.18 -17.72 -4.94
C PRO A 226 -0.46 -17.20 -6.36
N ASP A 227 -0.75 -18.13 -7.26
CA ASP A 227 -1.12 -17.78 -8.63
C ASP A 227 -2.49 -17.09 -8.72
N LYS A 228 -2.85 -16.69 -9.93
CA LYS A 228 -4.14 -16.05 -10.20
C LYS A 228 -5.34 -16.93 -9.82
N LYS A 229 -5.28 -18.24 -10.04
CA LYS A 229 -6.43 -19.13 -9.78
C LYS A 229 -6.74 -19.18 -8.30
N THR A 230 -5.70 -19.12 -7.46
CA THR A 230 -5.86 -19.06 -5.99
C THR A 230 -6.26 -17.66 -5.51
N LEU A 231 -5.67 -16.59 -6.07
CA LEU A 231 -5.95 -15.22 -5.60
C LEU A 231 -7.25 -14.61 -6.16
N ALA A 232 -7.68 -15.01 -7.36
CA ALA A 232 -8.95 -14.58 -7.94
C ALA A 232 -10.05 -15.53 -7.47
N ILE A 233 -10.68 -15.20 -6.34
CA ILE A 233 -11.87 -15.93 -5.90
C ILE A 233 -12.91 -15.87 -7.00
N HIS A 234 -13.49 -17.01 -7.31
CA HIS A 234 -14.62 -17.08 -8.23
C HIS A 234 -15.85 -17.56 -7.47
N ASP A 235 -17.04 -17.25 -7.98
CA ASP A 235 -18.30 -17.72 -7.41
C ASP A 235 -18.38 -19.27 -7.32
N TYR A 236 -17.45 -19.96 -7.99
CA TYR A 236 -17.32 -21.41 -8.06
C TYR A 236 -16.28 -22.00 -7.09
N THR A 237 -15.64 -21.20 -6.24
CA THR A 237 -14.67 -21.69 -5.24
C THR A 237 -15.27 -21.63 -3.84
N THR A 238 -15.10 -22.69 -3.04
CA THR A 238 -15.51 -22.72 -1.61
C THR A 238 -14.49 -22.08 -0.68
N ASP A 239 -13.40 -21.54 -1.23
CA ASP A 239 -12.30 -20.97 -0.47
C ASP A 239 -12.72 -19.68 0.25
N THR A 240 -12.36 -19.60 1.53
CA THR A 240 -12.58 -18.40 2.34
C THR A 240 -11.44 -17.40 2.15
N LEU A 241 -11.68 -16.13 2.54
CA LEU A 241 -10.62 -15.11 2.60
C LEU A 241 -9.41 -15.57 3.43
N ASN A 242 -9.63 -16.38 4.47
CA ASN A 242 -8.54 -16.93 5.28
C ASN A 242 -7.72 -17.97 4.51
N ASP A 243 -8.37 -18.82 3.72
CA ASP A 243 -7.70 -19.85 2.95
C ASP A 243 -6.77 -19.21 1.92
N ILE A 244 -7.22 -18.17 1.23
CA ILE A 244 -6.47 -17.58 0.11
C ILE A 244 -5.21 -16.86 0.56
N VAL A 245 -5.31 -16.11 1.65
CA VAL A 245 -4.16 -15.34 2.16
C VAL A 245 -3.13 -16.23 2.87
N THR A 246 -3.53 -17.44 3.30
CA THR A 246 -2.65 -18.40 3.99
C THR A 246 -2.14 -19.54 3.11
N LYS A 247 -2.78 -19.84 1.97
CA LYS A 247 -2.33 -20.80 0.94
C LYS A 247 -1.10 -20.30 0.14
N LEU A 248 -0.04 -19.92 0.85
CA LEU A 248 1.20 -19.46 0.25
C LEU A 248 1.99 -20.63 -0.38
N PRO A 249 2.73 -20.41 -1.49
CA PRO A 249 3.58 -21.44 -2.10
C PRO A 249 4.63 -22.00 -1.14
N THR A 250 5.01 -23.26 -1.35
CA THR A 250 6.14 -23.88 -0.63
C THR A 250 7.42 -23.08 -0.86
N GLY A 251 8.14 -22.76 0.22
CA GLY A 251 9.36 -21.96 0.15
C GLY A 251 9.12 -20.45 0.03
N THR A 252 7.89 -19.97 0.23
CA THR A 252 7.56 -18.55 0.31
C THR A 252 8.48 -17.79 1.27
N LEU A 253 8.83 -16.56 0.91
CA LEU A 253 9.54 -15.65 1.80
C LEU A 253 8.62 -15.05 2.88
N ILE A 254 7.30 -15.14 2.73
CA ILE A 254 6.32 -14.44 3.57
C ILE A 254 6.03 -15.23 4.85
N GLU A 255 6.26 -14.58 5.99
CA GLU A 255 6.18 -15.14 7.33
C GLU A 255 5.29 -14.31 8.26
N ILE A 256 4.51 -13.37 7.70
CA ILE A 256 3.65 -12.42 8.44
C ILE A 256 2.63 -13.13 9.33
N ASP A 257 2.12 -14.28 8.89
CA ASP A 257 1.12 -15.06 9.64
C ASP A 257 1.72 -16.25 10.40
N THR A 258 3.00 -16.57 10.20
CA THR A 258 3.66 -17.75 10.77
C THR A 258 4.66 -17.41 11.86
N LYS A 259 5.33 -16.25 11.80
CA LYS A 259 6.28 -15.79 12.82
C LYS A 259 5.73 -14.65 13.67
N GLN A 260 5.86 -14.81 14.99
CA GLN A 260 5.36 -13.84 15.98
C GLN A 260 5.97 -12.44 15.81
N GLU A 261 7.21 -12.33 15.33
CA GLU A 261 7.89 -11.05 15.09
C GLU A 261 7.30 -10.24 13.93
N TYR A 262 6.62 -10.88 12.98
CA TYR A 262 5.93 -10.23 11.85
C TYR A 262 4.41 -10.21 12.01
N ARG A 263 3.90 -10.68 13.15
CA ARG A 263 2.46 -10.76 13.37
C ARG A 263 1.80 -9.37 13.33
N LEU A 264 0.79 -9.26 12.47
CA LEU A 264 -0.07 -8.09 12.34
C LEU A 264 -0.92 -7.87 13.59
N ASN A 265 -1.17 -6.61 13.93
CA ASN A 265 -2.03 -6.25 15.05
C ASN A 265 -3.46 -5.99 14.59
N ASN A 266 -4.41 -6.82 15.04
CA ASN A 266 -5.84 -6.69 14.73
C ASN A 266 -6.46 -5.38 15.25
N ARG A 267 -5.76 -4.63 16.12
CA ARG A 267 -6.14 -3.26 16.51
C ARG A 267 -5.70 -2.26 15.43
N ILE A 268 -6.54 -2.12 14.40
CA ILE A 268 -6.37 -1.10 13.37
C ILE A 268 -6.70 0.28 13.95
N THR A 269 -5.67 1.03 14.29
CA THR A 269 -5.78 2.43 14.68
C THR A 269 -5.67 3.34 13.44
N LYS A 270 -6.43 4.43 13.44
CA LYS A 270 -6.41 5.40 12.33
C LYS A 270 -5.04 6.09 12.25
N PRO A 271 -4.58 6.48 11.05
CA PRO A 271 -3.44 7.37 10.91
C PRO A 271 -3.62 8.65 11.74
N LYS A 272 -2.57 9.09 12.44
CA LYS A 272 -2.57 10.34 13.21
C LYS A 272 -2.64 11.59 12.33
N LYS A 273 -2.13 11.50 11.11
CA LYS A 273 -2.08 12.60 10.13
C LYS A 273 -3.06 12.35 8.97
N ASN A 274 -3.12 13.28 8.03
CA ASN A 274 -3.81 13.04 6.76
C ASN A 274 -3.07 11.96 5.94
N GLU A 275 -3.79 11.41 4.96
CA GLU A 275 -3.36 10.30 4.11
C GLU A 275 -2.09 10.68 3.34
N TRP A 276 -2.04 11.91 2.83
CA TRP A 276 -0.87 12.45 2.14
C TRP A 276 0.37 12.44 3.02
N GLN A 277 0.30 12.98 4.25
CA GLN A 277 1.43 13.03 5.16
C GLN A 277 1.84 11.64 5.64
N GLU A 278 0.90 10.71 5.83
CA GLU A 278 1.20 9.31 6.13
C GLU A 278 2.00 8.67 4.99
N MET A 279 1.62 8.93 3.72
CA MET A 279 2.35 8.42 2.56
C MET A 279 3.70 9.09 2.34
N VAL A 280 3.83 10.39 2.61
CA VAL A 280 5.14 11.06 2.61
C VAL A 280 6.06 10.46 3.67
N ASN A 281 5.56 10.21 4.89
CA ASN A 281 6.35 9.59 5.95
C ASN A 281 6.69 8.13 5.64
N THR A 282 5.78 7.42 4.97
CA THR A 282 6.02 6.07 4.46
C THR A 282 7.12 6.09 3.42
N CYS A 283 7.04 6.96 2.39
CA CYS A 283 8.07 7.07 1.36
C CYS A 283 9.44 7.47 1.93
N ARG A 284 9.47 8.37 2.93
CA ARG A 284 10.71 8.71 3.67
C ARG A 284 11.30 7.51 4.38
N THR A 285 10.44 6.71 5.01
CA THR A 285 10.84 5.46 5.66
C THR A 285 11.38 4.46 4.64
N SER A 286 10.68 4.26 3.52
CA SER A 286 11.08 3.37 2.42
C SER A 286 12.40 3.81 1.78
N HIS A 287 12.62 5.11 1.62
CA HIS A 287 13.91 5.66 1.16
C HIS A 287 15.05 5.34 2.12
N ALA A 288 14.88 5.65 3.41
CA ALA A 288 15.89 5.33 4.43
C ALA A 288 16.14 3.81 4.55
N PHE A 289 15.07 3.01 4.44
CA PHE A 289 15.15 1.56 4.39
C PHE A 289 15.95 1.09 3.17
N SER A 290 15.72 1.66 1.98
CA SER A 290 16.49 1.34 0.77
C SER A 290 17.98 1.63 0.94
N LYS A 291 18.33 2.75 1.59
CA LYS A 291 19.73 3.13 1.87
C LYS A 291 20.41 2.17 2.83
N GLU A 292 19.67 1.68 3.83
CA GLU A 292 20.20 0.73 4.81
C GLU A 292 20.26 -0.70 4.25
N TRP A 293 19.27 -1.13 3.47
CA TRP A 293 19.19 -2.47 2.90
C TRP A 293 20.12 -2.63 1.69
N ILE A 294 20.15 -1.66 0.78
CA ILE A 294 20.95 -1.69 -0.46
C ILE A 294 22.06 -0.65 -0.31
N LYS A 295 23.07 -0.96 0.50
CA LYS A 295 24.20 -0.05 0.78
C LYS A 295 25.06 0.15 -0.46
N THR A 296 25.34 -0.94 -1.16
CA THR A 296 26.10 -0.95 -2.41
C THR A 296 25.21 -1.38 -3.58
N PRO A 297 25.52 -0.98 -4.81
CA PRO A 297 24.76 -1.44 -5.97
C PRO A 297 25.01 -2.93 -6.25
N HIS A 298 23.94 -3.70 -6.46
CA HIS A 298 23.99 -5.11 -6.84
C HIS A 298 23.37 -5.30 -8.23
N LYS A 299 23.88 -6.26 -9.01
CA LYS A 299 23.39 -6.52 -10.37
C LYS A 299 21.90 -6.90 -10.37
N ASP A 300 21.52 -7.83 -9.49
CA ASP A 300 20.19 -8.40 -9.38
C ASP A 300 19.94 -8.89 -7.94
N ALA A 301 18.73 -9.38 -7.67
CA ALA A 301 18.33 -9.89 -6.37
C ALA A 301 19.18 -11.08 -5.91
N GLN A 302 19.66 -11.91 -6.84
CA GLN A 302 20.51 -13.05 -6.50
C GLN A 302 21.87 -12.57 -5.98
N ALA A 303 22.47 -11.57 -6.63
CA ALA A 303 23.70 -10.95 -6.16
C ALA A 303 23.53 -10.23 -4.80
N LEU A 304 22.37 -9.62 -4.57
CA LEU A 304 22.02 -9.04 -3.26
C LEU A 304 21.91 -10.12 -2.18
N ILE A 305 21.21 -11.22 -2.45
CA ILE A 305 21.06 -12.37 -1.54
C ILE A 305 22.41 -13.03 -1.24
N GLN A 306 23.28 -13.15 -2.23
CA GLN A 306 24.62 -13.72 -2.05
C GLN A 306 25.51 -12.84 -1.16
N ALA A 307 25.38 -11.51 -1.27
CA ALA A 307 26.15 -10.56 -0.48
C ALA A 307 25.66 -10.44 0.96
N ASP A 308 24.34 -10.29 1.16
CA ASP A 308 23.76 -9.96 2.47
C ASP A 308 23.18 -11.18 3.20
N GLY A 309 23.04 -12.30 2.50
CA GLY A 309 22.43 -13.53 3.00
C GLY A 309 20.91 -13.60 2.76
N LYS A 310 20.42 -14.84 2.59
CA LYS A 310 18.99 -15.13 2.37
C LYS A 310 18.12 -14.62 3.51
N ASP A 311 18.59 -14.74 4.76
CA ASP A 311 17.83 -14.31 5.94
C ASP A 311 17.61 -12.80 5.98
N GLN A 312 18.60 -12.00 5.55
CA GLN A 312 18.43 -10.54 5.47
C GLN A 312 17.44 -10.16 4.37
N PHE A 313 17.50 -10.80 3.21
CA PHE A 313 16.54 -10.58 2.13
C PHE A 313 15.12 -10.95 2.58
N GLN A 314 14.95 -12.08 3.25
CA GLN A 314 13.66 -12.54 3.77
C GLN A 314 13.13 -11.61 4.86
N LYS A 315 13.98 -11.17 5.79
CA LYS A 315 13.63 -10.19 6.82
C LYS A 315 13.16 -8.88 6.20
N ALA A 316 13.92 -8.34 5.24
CA ALA A 316 13.56 -7.10 4.55
C ALA A 316 12.21 -7.23 3.83
N THR A 317 12.00 -8.36 3.14
CA THR A 317 10.74 -8.70 2.47
C THR A 317 9.56 -8.67 3.45
N ASN A 318 9.68 -9.35 4.60
CA ASN A 318 8.61 -9.37 5.61
C ASN A 318 8.33 -8.01 6.23
N HIS A 319 9.36 -7.19 6.46
CA HIS A 319 9.19 -5.83 6.96
C HIS A 319 8.37 -4.97 5.99
N ILE A 320 8.66 -5.06 4.69
CA ILE A 320 7.98 -4.33 3.62
C ILE A 320 6.51 -4.75 3.52
N PHE A 321 6.26 -6.06 3.39
CA PHE A 321 4.89 -6.56 3.22
C PHE A 321 4.03 -6.38 4.48
N HIS A 322 4.62 -6.48 5.67
CA HIS A 322 3.94 -6.18 6.93
C HIS A 322 3.45 -4.72 6.95
N ASP A 323 4.36 -3.77 6.71
CA ASP A 323 4.03 -2.35 6.77
C ASP A 323 3.06 -1.95 5.65
N ALA A 324 3.15 -2.58 4.48
CA ALA A 324 2.20 -2.41 3.37
C ALA A 324 0.78 -2.84 3.76
N VAL A 325 0.62 -4.07 4.27
CA VAL A 325 -0.68 -4.58 4.73
C VAL A 325 -1.27 -3.71 5.82
N GLU A 326 -0.47 -3.31 6.83
CA GLU A 326 -0.94 -2.39 7.87
C GLU A 326 -1.39 -1.05 7.30
N SER A 327 -0.62 -0.43 6.39
CA SER A 327 -0.98 0.87 5.81
C SER A 327 -2.26 0.81 4.98
N VAL A 328 -2.44 -0.23 4.15
CA VAL A 328 -3.66 -0.42 3.36
C VAL A 328 -4.87 -0.51 4.27
N ALA A 329 -4.83 -1.40 5.27
CA ALA A 329 -5.94 -1.61 6.20
C ALA A 329 -6.29 -0.33 6.98
N ARG A 330 -5.28 0.45 7.40
CA ARG A 330 -5.47 1.70 8.16
C ARG A 330 -6.08 2.81 7.31
N ILE A 331 -5.61 3.00 6.08
CA ILE A 331 -6.13 4.02 5.17
C ILE A 331 -7.56 3.68 4.75
N TRP A 332 -7.81 2.42 4.39
CA TRP A 332 -9.16 1.96 4.07
C TRP A 332 -10.14 2.19 5.22
N ARG A 333 -9.74 1.85 6.45
CA ARG A 333 -10.55 2.08 7.64
C ARG A 333 -10.76 3.57 7.91
N LYS A 334 -9.78 4.42 7.61
CA LYS A 334 -9.91 5.87 7.76
C LYS A 334 -10.95 6.44 6.81
N ALA A 335 -10.88 6.17 5.51
CA ALA A 335 -11.90 6.56 4.53
C ALA A 335 -13.30 6.12 4.98
N TRP A 336 -13.41 4.84 5.35
CA TRP A 336 -14.69 4.30 5.79
C TRP A 336 -15.23 4.97 7.05
N THR A 337 -14.37 5.30 8.02
CA THR A 337 -14.84 5.98 9.24
C THR A 337 -15.24 7.44 8.97
N ILE A 338 -14.71 8.08 7.94
CA ILE A 338 -15.15 9.42 7.52
C ILE A 338 -16.55 9.34 6.90
N TYR A 339 -16.86 8.25 6.20
CA TYR A 339 -18.19 7.97 5.65
C TYR A 339 -19.23 7.56 6.72
N GLU A 340 -18.84 6.76 7.73
CA GLU A 340 -19.73 6.33 8.82
C GLU A 340 -20.27 7.51 9.68
N LYS A 341 -19.53 8.63 9.69
CA LYS A 341 -19.91 9.88 10.37
C LYS A 341 -20.83 10.69 9.48
#